data_AF-A0A2A4VPW4-F1
#
_entry.id   AF-A0A2A4VPW4-F1
#
_cell.length_a   1.000
_cell.length_b   1.000
_cell.length_c   1.000
_cell.angle_alpha   90.00
_cell.angle_beta   90.00
_cell.angle_gamma   90.00
#
_symmetry.space_group_name_H-M   'P 1'
#
loop_
_entity.id
_entity.type
_entity.pdbx_description
1 polymer ?
#
loop_
_entity_poly.entity_id
_entity_poly.type
_entity_poly.pdbx_seq_one_letter_code
_entity_poly.pdbx_strand_id
1 'polypeptide(L)'
;MTDQNDLQAELAGLMELDDINHSGWDEPIICRVEVDLPGWLTQLAGGNEWEVCSEDEDDVCISFALREKVAKKVPKTAEVTLYHNGYAVVDVEGKALFDGTLTSGTSECAHLSYYHADSGEPVTLN
;
A
#
# COMPACT_ATOMS: atom_id res chain seq x y z
N MET A 1 18.71 31.25 50.70
CA MET A 1 17.32 30.93 50.31
C MET A 1 17.36 30.89 48.80
N THR A 2 17.68 29.73 48.24
CA THR A 2 17.85 29.59 46.78
C THR A 2 16.48 29.32 46.18
N ASP A 3 15.92 30.40 45.66
CA ASP A 3 15.08 30.55 44.47
C ASP A 3 14.24 29.34 44.04
N GLN A 4 13.19 29.04 44.81
CA GLN A 4 12.08 28.18 44.38
C GLN A 4 11.37 28.71 43.11
N ASN A 5 11.60 29.99 42.77
CA ASN A 5 11.08 30.66 41.58
C ASN A 5 11.90 30.36 40.31
N ASP A 6 13.17 29.96 40.46
CA ASP A 6 14.06 29.63 39.35
C ASP A 6 13.72 28.24 38.78
N LEU A 7 13.41 27.28 39.67
CA LEU A 7 12.93 25.95 39.28
C LEU A 7 11.59 25.96 38.53
N GLN A 8 10.69 26.93 38.81
CA GLN A 8 9.42 27.03 38.08
C GLN A 8 9.60 27.55 36.64
N ALA A 9 10.60 28.40 36.40
CA ALA A 9 10.92 28.88 35.06
C ALA A 9 11.61 27.81 34.21
N GLU A 10 12.50 27.01 34.81
CA GLU A 10 13.13 25.87 34.12
C GLU A 10 12.12 24.75 33.79
N LEU A 11 11.16 24.48 34.68
CA LEU A 11 10.13 23.46 34.44
C LEU A 11 9.12 23.89 33.34
N ALA A 12 8.82 25.19 33.23
CA ALA A 12 7.98 25.73 32.17
C ALA A 12 8.68 25.65 30.80
N GLY A 13 9.98 25.97 30.73
CA GLY A 13 10.76 25.84 29.50
C GLY A 13 10.91 24.39 29.01
N LEU A 14 10.88 23.40 29.91
CA LEU A 14 10.89 21.97 29.56
C LEU A 14 9.56 21.48 28.97
N MET A 15 8.42 22.08 29.34
CA MET A 15 7.12 21.76 28.73
C MET A 15 6.95 22.36 27.33
N GLU A 16 7.59 23.50 27.04
CA GLU A 16 7.55 24.12 25.70
C GLU A 16 8.46 23.43 24.67
N LEU A 17 9.41 22.58 25.11
CA LEU A 17 10.31 21.82 24.24
C LEU A 17 9.74 20.47 23.79
N ASP A 18 8.71 19.96 24.47
CA ASP A 18 8.04 18.70 24.10
C ASP A 18 7.16 18.89 22.84
N ASP A 19 6.60 20.09 22.67
CA ASP A 19 5.77 20.47 21.51
C ASP A 19 6.59 20.69 20.23
N ILE A 20 7.89 20.97 20.35
CA ILE A 20 8.80 21.20 19.21
C ILE A 20 9.39 19.88 18.67
N ASN A 21 9.14 18.75 19.34
CA ASN A 21 9.63 17.42 18.97
C ASN A 21 8.55 16.47 18.44
N HIS A 22 7.40 16.97 18.00
CA HIS A 22 6.60 16.29 16.97
C HIS A 22 7.39 16.32 15.66
N SER A 23 8.49 15.56 15.65
CA SER A 23 9.24 15.19 14.47
C SER A 23 8.20 14.66 13.49
N GLY A 24 8.23 15.04 12.20
CA GLY A 24 7.21 14.64 11.19
C GLY A 24 6.98 13.13 10.98
N TRP A 25 7.58 12.30 11.83
CA TRP A 25 7.32 10.88 12.06
C TRP A 25 6.06 10.59 12.90
N ASP A 26 5.51 11.57 13.62
CA ASP A 26 4.25 11.42 14.36
C ASP A 26 3.02 11.65 13.47
N GLU A 27 3.24 12.14 12.25
CA GLU A 27 2.18 12.34 11.27
C GLU A 27 1.72 10.97 10.75
N PRO A 28 0.41 10.65 10.81
CA PRO A 28 -0.10 9.37 10.32
C PRO A 28 0.26 9.17 8.85
N ILE A 29 0.72 7.97 8.49
CA ILE A 29 1.07 7.64 7.11
C ILE A 29 -0.04 6.80 6.49
N ILE A 30 -0.50 7.23 5.32
CA ILE A 30 -1.45 6.49 4.48
C ILE A 30 -0.66 5.65 3.48
N CYS A 31 -0.96 4.36 3.46
CA CYS A 31 -0.51 3.45 2.43
C CYS A 31 -1.57 3.40 1.33
N ARG A 32 -1.19 3.74 0.09
CA ARG A 32 -2.07 3.65 -1.08
C ARG A 32 -1.51 2.65 -2.07
N VAL A 33 -2.31 1.63 -2.36
CA VAL A 33 -2.04 0.62 -3.39
C VAL A 33 -2.81 1.04 -4.65
N GLU A 34 -2.10 1.23 -5.75
CA GLU A 34 -2.71 1.47 -7.06
C GLU A 34 -2.33 0.32 -8.00
N VAL A 35 -3.35 -0.38 -8.49
CA VAL A 35 -3.16 -1.57 -9.33
C VAL A 35 -4.14 -1.54 -10.50
N ASP A 36 -3.60 -1.56 -11.72
CA ASP A 36 -4.33 -1.88 -12.94
C ASP A 36 -4.34 -3.42 -13.08
N LEU A 37 -5.36 -4.07 -12.51
CA LEU A 37 -5.44 -5.54 -12.48
C LEU A 37 -5.39 -6.18 -13.89
N PRO A 38 -6.16 -5.69 -14.89
CA PRO A 38 -6.10 -6.27 -16.24
C PRO A 38 -4.75 -6.09 -16.92
N GLY A 39 -4.14 -4.91 -16.81
CA GLY A 39 -2.83 -4.59 -17.34
C GLY A 39 -1.73 -5.39 -16.65
N TRP A 40 -1.81 -5.56 -15.33
CA TRP A 40 -0.87 -6.34 -14.56
C TRP A 40 -0.91 -7.83 -14.93
N LEU A 41 -2.10 -8.41 -15.09
CA LEU A 41 -2.24 -9.78 -15.61
C LEU A 41 -1.75 -9.92 -17.06
N THR A 42 -2.02 -8.92 -17.90
CA THR A 42 -1.51 -8.90 -19.28
C THR A 42 0.02 -8.92 -19.29
N GLN A 43 0.66 -8.19 -18.38
CA GLN A 43 2.12 -8.16 -18.22
C GLN A 43 2.67 -9.49 -17.69
N LEU A 44 2.04 -10.11 -16.68
CA LEU A 44 2.53 -11.31 -16.01
C LEU A 44 2.27 -12.60 -16.81
N ALA A 45 1.04 -12.79 -17.28
CA ALA A 45 0.62 -14.02 -17.95
C ALA A 45 0.90 -13.99 -19.47
N GLY A 46 1.08 -12.79 -20.03
CA GLY A 46 1.01 -12.55 -21.47
C GLY A 46 -0.40 -12.81 -22.02
N GLY A 47 -0.77 -12.13 -23.10
CA GLY A 47 -1.99 -12.47 -23.84
C GLY A 47 -3.08 -11.40 -23.83
N ASN A 48 -4.34 -11.85 -23.81
CA ASN A 48 -5.52 -11.04 -24.15
C ASN A 48 -5.99 -10.17 -22.98
N GLU A 49 -7.01 -9.34 -23.25
CA GLU A 49 -7.68 -8.53 -22.24
C GLU A 49 -8.27 -9.42 -21.12
N TRP A 50 -8.13 -8.95 -19.89
CA TRP A 50 -8.73 -9.56 -18.71
C TRP A 50 -9.91 -8.72 -18.21
N GLU A 51 -10.86 -9.35 -17.53
CA GLU A 51 -11.95 -8.66 -16.83
C GLU A 51 -12.06 -9.14 -15.39
N VAL A 52 -12.31 -8.19 -14.49
CA VAL A 52 -12.66 -8.47 -13.09
C VAL A 52 -14.09 -9.00 -13.07
N CYS A 53 -14.26 -10.18 -12.49
CA CYS A 53 -15.55 -10.85 -12.35
C CYS A 53 -16.17 -10.61 -10.97
N SER A 54 -15.33 -10.57 -9.94
CA SER A 54 -15.75 -10.36 -8.56
C SER A 54 -14.58 -9.84 -7.72
N GLU A 55 -14.94 -9.18 -6.64
CA GLU A 55 -14.06 -8.75 -5.57
C GLU A 55 -14.59 -9.32 -4.25
N ASP A 56 -13.67 -9.68 -3.35
CA ASP A 56 -13.96 -10.20 -2.02
C ASP A 56 -12.99 -9.52 -1.03
N GLU A 57 -13.54 -8.81 -0.05
CA GLU A 57 -12.78 -8.04 0.93
C GLU A 57 -12.78 -8.77 2.27
N ASP A 58 -11.57 -8.98 2.81
CA ASP A 58 -11.29 -9.56 4.13
C ASP A 58 -10.61 -8.51 5.03
N ASP A 59 -10.50 -8.81 6.32
CA ASP A 59 -9.86 -7.93 7.31
C ASP A 59 -8.40 -7.57 6.97
N VAL A 60 -7.70 -8.44 6.22
CA VAL A 60 -6.25 -8.32 5.96
C VAL A 60 -5.89 -8.16 4.48
N CYS A 61 -6.83 -8.42 3.58
CA CYS A 61 -6.61 -8.39 2.15
C CYS A 61 -7.89 -8.20 1.35
N ILE A 62 -7.74 -7.85 0.09
CA ILE A 62 -8.80 -7.88 -0.90
C ILE A 62 -8.38 -8.81 -2.05
N SER A 63 -9.29 -9.68 -2.46
CA SER A 63 -9.08 -10.66 -3.51
C SER A 63 -9.98 -10.35 -4.70
N PHE A 64 -9.42 -10.47 -5.91
CA PHE A 64 -10.13 -10.24 -7.15
C PHE A 64 -10.06 -11.51 -8.00
N ALA A 65 -11.22 -11.97 -8.47
CA ALA A 65 -11.28 -13.02 -9.47
C ALA A 65 -11.35 -12.38 -10.86
N LEU A 66 -10.46 -12.81 -11.75
CA LEU A 66 -10.40 -12.32 -13.12
C LEU A 66 -10.54 -13.47 -14.11
N ARG A 67 -11.07 -13.15 -15.30
CA ARG A 67 -11.09 -14.09 -16.43
C ARG A 67 -10.51 -13.46 -17.68
N GLU A 68 -9.85 -14.27 -18.49
CA GLU A 68 -9.35 -13.86 -19.80
C GLU A 68 -10.54 -13.74 -20.78
N LYS A 69 -10.65 -12.59 -21.46
CA LYS A 69 -11.59 -12.39 -22.57
C LYS A 69 -11.06 -13.12 -23.80
N VAL A 70 -11.31 -14.41 -23.88
CA VAL A 70 -10.96 -15.23 -25.05
C VAL A 70 -12.19 -15.70 -25.83
N ALA A 71 -12.06 -15.73 -27.15
CA ALA A 71 -12.99 -16.43 -28.05
C ALA A 71 -12.86 -17.97 -27.99
N LYS A 72 -11.99 -18.51 -27.11
CA LYS A 72 -11.77 -19.95 -26.91
C LYS A 72 -12.88 -20.55 -26.04
N LYS A 73 -13.08 -21.86 -26.17
CA LYS A 73 -14.15 -22.63 -25.50
C LYS A 73 -14.11 -22.59 -23.96
N VAL A 74 -12.95 -22.38 -23.35
CA VAL A 74 -12.78 -22.27 -21.89
C VAL A 74 -11.85 -21.09 -21.62
N PRO A 75 -12.33 -20.05 -20.92
CA PRO A 75 -11.51 -18.91 -20.54
C PRO A 75 -10.56 -19.27 -19.40
N LYS A 76 -9.36 -18.68 -19.41
CA LYS A 76 -8.45 -18.76 -18.27
C LYS A 76 -9.00 -17.95 -17.11
N THR A 77 -8.71 -18.41 -15.91
CA THR A 77 -9.07 -17.73 -14.67
C THR A 77 -7.81 -17.34 -13.92
N ALA A 78 -7.89 -16.21 -13.23
CA ALA A 78 -6.84 -15.69 -12.38
C ALA A 78 -7.43 -15.17 -11.07
N GLU A 79 -6.61 -15.18 -10.03
CA GLU A 79 -6.91 -14.58 -8.74
C GLU A 79 -5.78 -13.63 -8.37
N VAL A 80 -6.14 -12.42 -7.95
CA VAL A 80 -5.19 -11.44 -7.43
C VAL A 80 -5.58 -11.11 -6.00
N THR A 81 -4.70 -11.39 -5.05
CA THR A 81 -4.88 -11.04 -3.64
C THR A 81 -3.91 -9.93 -3.27
N LEU A 82 -4.45 -8.81 -2.79
CA LEU A 82 -3.71 -7.65 -2.31
C LEU A 82 -3.85 -7.54 -0.80
N TYR A 83 -2.75 -7.69 -0.08
CA TYR A 83 -2.72 -7.54 1.37
C TYR A 83 -2.49 -6.08 1.77
N HIS A 84 -3.08 -5.67 2.89
CA HIS A 84 -2.96 -4.30 3.41
C HIS A 84 -1.52 -3.91 3.79
N ASN A 85 -0.63 -4.89 3.95
CA ASN A 85 0.80 -4.67 4.20
C ASN A 85 1.63 -4.46 2.92
N GLY A 86 0.98 -4.37 1.75
CA GLY A 86 1.65 -4.22 0.46
C GLY A 86 2.17 -5.52 -0.15
N TYR A 87 1.90 -6.68 0.45
CA TYR A 87 2.14 -7.97 -0.19
C TYR A 87 1.06 -8.27 -1.22
N ALA A 88 1.41 -8.94 -2.31
CA ALA A 88 0.44 -9.38 -3.28
C ALA A 88 0.80 -10.75 -3.86
N VAL A 89 -0.24 -11.49 -4.22
CA VAL A 89 -0.15 -12.78 -4.89
C VAL A 89 -1.01 -12.71 -6.15
N VAL A 90 -0.46 -13.17 -7.28
CA VAL A 90 -1.17 -13.30 -8.54
C VAL A 90 -1.08 -14.75 -8.97
N ASP A 91 -2.21 -15.44 -8.93
CA ASP A 91 -2.36 -16.82 -9.40
C ASP A 91 -3.09 -16.84 -10.75
N VAL A 92 -2.58 -17.62 -11.70
CA VAL A 92 -3.24 -17.87 -12.98
C VAL A 92 -3.31 -19.37 -13.22
N GLU A 93 -4.52 -19.90 -13.36
CA GLU A 93 -4.79 -21.33 -13.54
C GLU A 93 -4.14 -22.24 -12.46
N GLY A 94 -4.07 -21.78 -11.20
CA GLY A 94 -3.47 -22.52 -10.08
C GLY A 94 -1.94 -22.44 -10.02
N LYS A 95 -1.34 -21.47 -10.73
CA LYS A 95 0.08 -21.17 -10.66
C LYS A 95 0.31 -19.71 -10.26
N ALA A 96 1.03 -19.51 -9.15
CA ALA A 96 1.55 -18.21 -8.76
C ALA A 96 2.54 -17.66 -9.80
N LEU A 97 2.18 -16.56 -10.45
CA LEU A 97 3.03 -15.78 -11.36
C LEU A 97 3.72 -14.62 -10.65
N PHE A 98 3.10 -14.11 -9.59
CA PHE A 98 3.68 -13.12 -8.69
C PHE A 98 3.36 -13.51 -7.25
N ASP A 99 4.34 -13.38 -6.37
CA ASP A 99 4.23 -13.72 -4.95
C ASP A 99 5.31 -12.90 -4.22
N GLY A 100 4.95 -11.70 -3.76
CA GLY A 100 5.93 -10.77 -3.20
C GLY A 100 5.37 -9.42 -2.80
N THR A 101 6.25 -8.54 -2.32
CA THR A 101 5.90 -7.19 -1.88
C THR A 101 5.86 -6.20 -3.06
N LEU A 102 4.79 -5.42 -3.14
CA LEU A 102 4.69 -4.25 -4.02
C LEU A 102 5.65 -3.17 -3.51
N THR A 103 6.52 -2.70 -4.39
CA THR A 103 7.44 -1.60 -4.08
C THR A 103 7.23 -0.46 -5.08
N SER A 104 7.67 0.74 -4.73
CA SER A 104 7.69 1.85 -5.68
C SER A 104 8.71 1.53 -6.80
N GLY A 105 8.23 0.95 -7.90
CA GLY A 105 9.04 0.61 -9.08
C GLY A 105 8.98 -0.85 -9.54
N THR A 106 8.24 -1.74 -8.87
CA THR A 106 8.12 -3.16 -9.32
C THR A 106 7.33 -3.33 -10.62
N SER A 107 6.33 -2.48 -10.89
CA SER A 107 5.57 -2.49 -12.14
C SER A 107 4.86 -1.15 -12.35
N GLU A 108 4.71 -0.70 -13.60
CA GLU A 108 3.84 0.43 -13.96
C GLU A 108 2.36 0.14 -13.69
N CYS A 109 1.99 -1.15 -13.59
CA CYS A 109 0.61 -1.59 -13.38
C CYS A 109 0.29 -1.89 -11.90
N ALA A 110 1.28 -1.89 -11.02
CA ALA A 110 1.09 -2.18 -9.60
C ALA A 110 2.19 -1.53 -8.77
N HIS A 111 1.83 -0.48 -8.03
CA HIS A 111 2.78 0.23 -7.17
C HIS A 111 2.18 0.63 -5.82
N LEU A 112 3.08 0.70 -4.85
CA LEU A 112 2.82 1.14 -3.50
C LEU A 112 3.34 2.56 -3.34
N SER A 113 2.49 3.45 -2.84
CA SER A 113 2.84 4.83 -2.54
C SER A 113 2.44 5.17 -1.10
N TYR A 114 3.30 5.91 -0.43
CA TYR A 114 3.06 6.35 0.95
C TYR A 114 2.86 7.86 0.96
N TYR A 115 1.93 8.33 1.78
CA TYR A 115 1.62 9.75 1.91
C TYR A 115 1.45 10.11 3.38
N HIS A 116 1.87 11.31 3.75
CA HIS A 116 1.47 11.89 5.02
C HIS A 116 -0.05 12.16 5.00
N ALA A 117 -0.76 11.73 6.03
CA ALA A 117 -2.23 11.79 6.07
C ALA A 117 -2.77 13.22 6.13
N ASP A 118 -2.09 14.10 6.86
CA ASP A 118 -2.52 15.48 7.06
C ASP A 118 -2.17 16.39 5.87
N SER A 119 -0.96 16.26 5.33
CA SER A 119 -0.48 17.09 4.23
C SER A 119 -0.76 16.51 2.83
N GLY A 120 -0.92 15.19 2.71
CA GLY A 120 -1.03 14.48 1.44
C GLY A 120 0.29 14.43 0.65
N GLU A 121 1.40 14.87 1.25
CA GLU A 121 2.71 14.86 0.59
C GLU A 121 3.26 13.43 0.50
N PRO A 122 3.89 13.04 -0.64
CA PRO A 122 4.43 11.70 -0.82
C PRO A 122 5.64 11.47 0.08
N VAL A 123 5.65 10.34 0.77
CA VAL A 123 6.80 9.86 1.54
C VAL A 123 7.75 9.17 0.58
N THR A 124 8.97 9.69 0.48
CA THR A 124 10.06 9.04 -0.25
C THR A 124 10.87 8.16 0.70
N LEU A 125 10.68 6.84 0.60
CA LEU A 125 11.57 5.88 1.25
C LEU A 125 12.88 5.81 0.44
N ASN A 126 13.97 6.35 1.01
CA ASN A 126 15.33 6.25 0.46
C ASN A 126 16.06 5.00 0.97
#